data_AF-B4IC22-F1
#
_entry.id   AF-B4IC22-F1
#
_cell.length_a   1.000
_cell.length_b   1.000
_cell.length_c   1.000
_cell.angle_alpha   90.00
_cell.angle_beta   90.00
_cell.angle_gamma   90.00
#
_symmetry.space_group_name_H-M   'P 1'
#
loop_
_entity.id
_entity.type
_entity.pdbx_description
1 polymer ?
#
loop_
_entity_poly.entity_id
_entity_poly.type
_entity_poly.pdbx_seq_one_letter_code
_entity_poly.pdbx_strand_id
1 'polypeptide(L)'
;MNVDITKAWLSKGDFTVIGHSLGAHVAGYAGKQVGQKRVHTIVGLDPALPLFSYDKPDKRLSSKDAFYVKSIQTNGGVKGFVKPIGKATFYVSGGRKQPGCGVDLAGTCSHARSVLYYAEAVTENSFGVSSARTTRLLWTRIWQRIRMRTM
;
A
#
# COMPACT_ATOMS: atom_id res chain seq x y z
N MET A 1 17.99 -9.39 29.22
CA MET A 1 16.90 -8.40 29.08
C MET A 1 16.06 -8.79 27.88
N ASN A 2 14.89 -9.38 28.10
CA ASN A 2 13.93 -9.63 27.02
C ASN A 2 13.11 -8.36 26.85
N VAL A 3 13.49 -7.52 25.88
CA VAL A 3 12.65 -6.41 25.45
C VAL A 3 11.43 -7.02 24.77
N ASP A 4 10.30 -7.06 25.47
CA ASP A 4 9.03 -7.44 24.88
C ASP A 4 8.58 -6.32 23.93
N ILE A 5 9.02 -6.43 22.67
CA ILE A 5 8.76 -5.49 21.58
C ILE A 5 7.24 -5.28 21.42
N THR A 6 6.40 -6.26 21.80
CA THR A 6 4.94 -6.11 21.71
C THR A 6 4.37 -5.11 22.72
N LYS A 7 5.02 -4.89 23.88
CA LYS A 7 4.52 -3.97 24.92
C LYS A 7 4.88 -2.50 24.66
N ALA A 8 6.04 -2.22 24.09
CA ALA A 8 6.50 -0.83 23.93
C ALA A 8 5.90 -0.14 22.69
N TRP A 9 5.73 -0.87 21.59
CA TRP A 9 5.30 -0.29 20.31
C TRP A 9 3.77 -0.27 20.15
N LEU A 10 3.07 -1.31 20.59
CA LEU A 10 1.60 -1.38 20.46
C LEU A 10 0.86 -0.54 21.52
N SER A 11 1.52 -0.16 22.63
CA SER A 11 0.90 0.66 23.68
C SER A 11 0.74 2.14 23.31
N LYS A 12 1.51 2.63 22.33
CA LYS A 12 1.49 4.04 21.90
C LYS A 12 0.43 4.37 20.84
N GLY A 13 -0.38 3.40 20.40
CA GLY A 13 -1.43 3.65 19.40
C GLY A 13 -0.95 3.95 17.97
N ASP A 14 0.34 4.23 17.75
CA ASP A 14 0.87 4.69 16.45
C ASP A 14 1.78 3.68 15.72
N PHE A 15 1.69 2.39 16.05
CA PHE A 15 2.53 1.40 15.38
C PHE A 15 2.05 1.12 13.95
N THR A 16 2.90 1.44 12.97
CA THR A 16 2.64 1.22 11.54
C THR A 16 3.62 0.20 10.98
N VAL A 17 3.10 -0.82 10.29
CA VAL A 17 3.91 -1.80 9.55
C VAL A 17 3.72 -1.56 8.06
N ILE A 18 4.82 -1.42 7.33
CA ILE A 18 4.81 -1.22 5.88
C ILE A 18 5.47 -2.43 5.24
N GLY A 19 4.84 -3.00 4.21
CA GLY A 19 5.37 -4.15 3.49
C GLY A 19 5.17 -4.01 2.00
N HIS A 20 6.22 -4.25 1.22
CA HIS A 20 6.18 -4.28 -0.25
C HIS A 20 6.07 -5.72 -0.74
N SER A 21 5.29 -5.95 -1.81
CA SER A 21 5.20 -7.26 -2.48
C SER A 21 4.80 -8.38 -1.50
N LEU A 22 5.61 -9.44 -1.38
CA LEU A 22 5.49 -10.50 -0.38
C LEU A 22 5.52 -9.96 1.06
N GLY A 23 6.32 -8.93 1.31
CA GLY A 23 6.41 -8.25 2.61
C GLY A 23 5.08 -7.65 3.07
N ALA A 24 4.19 -7.27 2.14
CA ALA A 24 2.83 -6.84 2.49
C ALA A 24 2.04 -7.95 3.19
N HIS A 25 2.23 -9.20 2.75
CA HIS A 25 1.61 -10.37 3.36
C HIS A 25 2.28 -10.74 4.68
N VAL A 26 3.61 -10.63 4.77
CA VAL A 26 4.33 -10.80 6.04
C VAL A 26 3.81 -9.81 7.09
N ALA A 27 3.61 -8.54 6.72
CA ALA A 27 2.99 -7.54 7.59
C ALA A 27 1.57 -7.94 8.02
N GLY A 28 0.76 -8.43 7.08
CA GLY A 28 -0.58 -8.95 7.37
C GLY A 28 -0.57 -10.15 8.32
N TYR A 29 0.35 -11.10 8.15
CA TYR A 29 0.52 -12.23 9.06
C TYR A 29 0.96 -11.77 10.45
N ALA A 30 1.92 -10.84 10.55
CA ALA A 30 2.32 -10.25 11.82
C ALA A 30 1.13 -9.59 12.54
N GLY A 31 0.29 -8.85 11.81
CA GLY A 31 -0.94 -8.25 12.33
C GLY A 31 -1.95 -9.28 12.88
N LYS A 32 -2.05 -10.47 12.26
CA LYS A 32 -2.88 -11.57 12.79
C LYS A 32 -2.33 -12.15 14.09
N GLN A 33 -1.00 -12.21 14.25
CA GLN A 33 -0.36 -12.81 15.43
C GLN A 33 -0.43 -11.93 16.68
N VAL A 34 -0.59 -10.61 16.56
CA VAL A 34 -0.66 -9.71 17.73
C VAL A 34 -2.00 -9.77 18.50
N GLY A 35 -2.98 -10.52 18.00
CA GLY A 35 -4.25 -10.79 18.69
C GLY A 35 -5.01 -9.52 19.05
N GLN A 36 -5.42 -9.39 20.31
CA GLN A 36 -6.23 -8.27 20.80
C GLN A 36 -5.48 -6.92 20.82
N LYS A 37 -4.14 -6.93 20.82
CA LYS A 37 -3.30 -5.71 20.83
C LYS A 37 -3.11 -5.09 19.44
N ARG A 38 -3.89 -5.55 18.44
CA ARG A 38 -3.96 -5.12 17.02
C ARG A 38 -3.02 -3.97 16.63
N VAL A 39 -2.20 -4.20 15.60
CA VAL A 39 -1.42 -3.15 14.93
C VAL A 39 -2.35 -2.01 14.52
N HIS A 40 -1.91 -0.75 14.68
CA HIS A 40 -2.72 0.40 14.28
C HIS A 40 -2.88 0.47 12.76
N THR A 41 -1.77 0.56 12.04
CA THR A 41 -1.81 0.68 10.57
C THR A 41 -0.95 -0.38 9.89
N ILE A 42 -1.47 -1.03 8.86
CA ILE A 42 -0.67 -1.77 7.88
C ILE A 42 -0.75 -1.09 6.52
N VAL A 43 0.40 -0.93 5.87
CA VAL A 43 0.52 -0.41 4.50
C VAL A 43 1.07 -1.50 3.59
N GLY A 44 0.22 -1.98 2.68
CA GLY A 44 0.63 -2.90 1.62
C GLY A 44 1.02 -2.15 0.36
N LEU A 45 2.31 -2.13 0.03
CA LEU A 45 2.84 -1.52 -1.18
C LEU A 45 2.90 -2.59 -2.29
N ASP A 46 2.00 -2.46 -3.25
CA ASP A 46 1.73 -3.40 -4.34
C ASP A 46 1.78 -4.88 -3.90
N PRO A 47 0.84 -5.32 -3.03
CA PRO A 47 0.88 -6.66 -2.43
C PRO A 47 0.92 -7.77 -3.49
N ALA A 48 1.73 -8.79 -3.27
CA ALA A 48 1.98 -9.84 -4.27
C ALA A 48 0.72 -10.66 -4.60
N LEU A 49 0.30 -10.68 -5.86
CA LEU A 49 -0.77 -11.55 -6.34
C LEU A 49 -0.33 -13.01 -6.51
N PRO A 50 0.86 -13.33 -7.08
CA PRO A 50 1.27 -14.73 -7.25
C PRO A 50 1.30 -15.46 -5.91
N LEU A 51 0.76 -16.68 -5.87
CA LEU A 51 0.66 -17.53 -4.68
C LEU A 51 -0.33 -17.06 -3.60
N PHE A 52 -1.04 -15.94 -3.79
CA PHE A 52 -2.06 -15.45 -2.87
C PHE A 52 -3.44 -15.43 -3.53
N SER A 53 -4.48 -15.71 -2.75
CA SER A 53 -5.87 -15.83 -3.25
C SER A 53 -6.78 -14.82 -2.59
N TYR A 54 -7.72 -14.26 -3.37
CA TYR A 54 -8.80 -13.42 -2.85
C TYR A 54 -9.63 -14.15 -1.80
N ASP A 55 -9.86 -15.45 -1.96
CA ASP A 55 -10.77 -16.24 -1.13
C ASP A 55 -10.12 -16.75 0.17
N LYS A 56 -8.82 -16.48 0.37
CA LYS A 56 -8.06 -16.92 1.54
C LYS A 56 -7.52 -15.72 2.34
N PRO A 57 -8.38 -14.83 2.90
CA PRO A 57 -7.94 -13.64 3.63
C PRO A 57 -7.04 -13.95 4.83
N ASP A 58 -7.19 -15.13 5.44
CA ASP A 58 -6.34 -15.58 6.55
C ASP A 58 -4.92 -15.94 6.10
N LYS A 59 -4.69 -16.13 4.80
CA LYS A 59 -3.39 -16.50 4.23
C LYS A 59 -2.69 -15.38 3.45
N ARG A 60 -3.19 -14.14 3.53
CA ARG A 60 -2.65 -12.95 2.86
C ARG A 60 -2.85 -11.70 3.71
N LEU A 61 -2.48 -10.54 3.16
CA LEU A 61 -2.88 -9.25 3.72
C LEU A 61 -4.39 -9.08 3.54
N SER A 62 -5.07 -8.67 4.60
CA SER A 62 -6.52 -8.49 4.67
C SER A 62 -6.88 -7.23 5.44
N SER A 63 -8.04 -6.65 5.16
CA SER A 63 -8.57 -5.45 5.81
C SER A 63 -8.77 -5.59 7.32
N LYS A 64 -8.75 -6.82 7.85
CA LYS A 64 -8.92 -7.17 9.26
C LYS A 64 -7.59 -7.26 10.04
N ASP A 65 -6.45 -7.16 9.39
CA ASP A 65 -5.13 -7.45 10.01
C ASP A 65 -4.60 -6.34 10.93
N ALA A 66 -5.18 -5.14 10.85
CA ALA A 66 -4.86 -3.99 11.69
C ALA A 66 -6.11 -3.13 11.93
N PHE A 67 -6.04 -2.14 12.81
CA PHE A 67 -7.11 -1.15 12.92
C PHE A 67 -7.38 -0.45 11.59
N TYR A 68 -6.33 -0.19 10.81
CA TYR A 68 -6.44 0.32 9.45
C TYR A 68 -5.48 -0.38 8.51
N VAL A 69 -5.96 -0.79 7.34
CA VAL A 69 -5.13 -1.41 6.30
C VAL A 69 -5.30 -0.62 5.02
N LYS A 70 -4.23 0.05 4.58
CA LYS A 70 -4.14 0.71 3.28
C LYS A 70 -3.33 -0.15 2.33
N SER A 71 -3.72 -0.16 1.05
CA SER A 71 -2.94 -0.78 0.00
C SER A 71 -2.76 0.18 -1.17
N ILE A 72 -1.60 0.14 -1.81
CA ILE A 72 -1.26 0.92 -2.99
C ILE A 72 -1.00 -0.06 -4.13
N GLN A 73 -1.73 0.05 -5.22
CA GLN A 73 -1.59 -0.78 -6.39
C GLN A 73 -0.88 0.01 -7.47
N THR A 74 0.19 -0.57 -8.00
CA THR A 74 0.97 0.00 -9.10
C THR A 74 1.21 -1.01 -10.22
N ASN A 75 1.08 -2.31 -9.94
CA ASN A 75 1.25 -3.37 -10.94
C ASN A 75 0.16 -4.47 -10.86
N GLY A 76 -1.08 -4.05 -10.69
CA GLY A 76 -2.25 -4.90 -10.58
C GLY A 76 -2.44 -5.83 -11.79
N GLY A 77 -2.52 -7.13 -11.53
CA GLY A 77 -2.78 -8.17 -12.53
C GLY A 77 -1.51 -8.80 -13.12
N VAL A 78 -0.33 -8.26 -12.83
CA VAL A 78 0.96 -8.87 -13.18
C VAL A 78 1.65 -9.38 -11.91
N LYS A 79 2.06 -8.46 -11.02
CA LYS A 79 2.62 -8.82 -9.70
C LYS A 79 1.72 -8.41 -8.54
N GLY A 80 0.88 -7.39 -8.72
CA GLY A 80 0.02 -6.84 -7.69
C GLY A 80 -1.43 -7.31 -7.76
N PHE A 81 -2.17 -7.17 -6.66
CA PHE A 81 -3.63 -7.35 -6.64
C PHE A 81 -4.36 -6.30 -7.48
N VAL A 82 -5.48 -6.69 -8.13
CA VAL A 82 -6.37 -5.76 -8.88
C VAL A 82 -7.57 -5.36 -8.05
N LYS A 83 -8.19 -6.29 -7.33
CA LYS A 83 -9.33 -5.98 -6.47
C LYS A 83 -8.82 -5.50 -5.10
N PRO A 84 -9.58 -4.64 -4.40
CA PRO A 84 -9.17 -4.14 -3.10
C PRO A 84 -9.04 -5.28 -2.07
N ILE A 85 -7.95 -5.25 -1.29
CA ILE A 85 -7.71 -6.21 -0.19
C ILE A 85 -7.53 -5.54 1.19
N GLY A 86 -7.53 -4.21 1.23
CA GLY A 86 -7.49 -3.39 2.45
C GLY A 86 -8.78 -2.60 2.68
N LYS A 87 -8.83 -1.81 3.77
CA LYS A 87 -9.93 -0.85 4.03
C LYS A 87 -9.91 0.30 3.04
N ALA A 88 -8.72 0.75 2.66
CA ALA A 88 -8.49 1.70 1.59
C ALA A 88 -7.49 1.13 0.57
N THR A 89 -7.73 1.45 -0.69
CA THR A 89 -7.00 0.90 -1.83
C THR A 89 -6.77 2.03 -2.83
N PHE A 90 -5.50 2.33 -3.12
CA PHE A 90 -5.08 3.46 -3.96
C PHE A 90 -4.47 2.94 -5.25
N TYR A 91 -5.04 3.32 -6.38
CA TYR A 91 -4.59 2.88 -7.70
C TYR A 91 -3.82 4.01 -8.39
N VAL A 92 -2.49 4.02 -8.25
CA VAL A 92 -1.66 5.09 -8.85
C VAL A 92 -1.60 4.88 -10.36
N SER A 93 -1.91 5.94 -11.13
CA SER A 93 -1.99 5.87 -12.60
C SER A 93 -2.86 4.72 -13.12
N GLY A 94 -3.98 4.44 -12.43
CA GLY A 94 -4.88 3.32 -12.77
C GLY A 94 -4.44 1.96 -12.21
N GLY A 95 -3.30 1.91 -11.52
CA GLY A 95 -2.86 0.81 -10.67
C GLY A 95 -2.34 -0.43 -11.39
N ARG A 96 -2.04 -0.35 -12.69
CA ARG A 96 -1.57 -1.49 -13.51
C ARG A 96 -0.18 -1.30 -14.10
N LYS A 97 0.09 -0.17 -14.73
CA LYS A 97 1.38 0.13 -15.37
C LYS A 97 1.75 1.56 -15.04
N GLN A 98 2.98 1.77 -14.60
CA GLN A 98 3.39 3.09 -14.15
C GLN A 98 4.09 3.88 -15.27
N PRO A 99 3.87 5.20 -15.33
CA PRO A 99 4.62 6.07 -16.23
C PRO A 99 6.14 5.93 -16.01
N GLY A 100 6.90 6.00 -17.10
CA GLY A 100 8.37 5.89 -17.06
C GLY A 100 8.91 4.46 -16.94
N CYS A 101 8.06 3.42 -16.94
CA CYS A 101 8.51 2.02 -16.91
C CYS A 101 8.71 1.36 -18.29
N GLY A 102 8.45 2.07 -19.40
CA GLY A 102 8.72 1.56 -20.75
C GLY A 102 8.07 0.21 -21.05
N VAL A 103 8.86 -0.73 -21.58
CA VAL A 103 8.47 -2.15 -21.77
C VAL A 103 8.76 -2.91 -20.47
N ASP A 104 7.71 -3.22 -19.71
CA ASP A 104 7.79 -3.79 -18.36
C ASP A 104 7.07 -5.15 -18.30
N LEU A 105 7.48 -6.11 -19.14
CA LEU A 105 6.80 -7.40 -19.29
C LEU A 105 6.78 -8.21 -17.99
N ALA A 106 7.89 -8.18 -17.24
CA ALA A 106 7.96 -8.82 -15.92
C ALA A 106 7.21 -8.02 -14.83
N GLY A 107 6.88 -6.76 -15.10
CA GLY A 107 6.21 -5.85 -14.17
C GLY A 107 7.09 -5.35 -13.03
N THR A 108 8.41 -5.55 -13.09
CA THR A 108 9.33 -5.22 -11.99
C THR A 108 9.39 -3.71 -11.73
N CYS A 109 9.40 -2.89 -12.77
CA CYS A 109 9.45 -1.44 -12.61
C CYS A 109 8.16 -0.90 -11.98
N SER A 110 7.01 -1.27 -12.56
CA SER A 110 5.70 -0.82 -12.08
C SER A 110 5.44 -1.33 -10.66
N HIS A 111 5.91 -2.52 -10.31
CA HIS A 111 5.76 -3.10 -8.97
C HIS A 111 6.58 -2.35 -7.90
N ALA A 112 7.80 -1.94 -8.23
CA ALA A 112 8.69 -1.20 -7.32
C ALA A 112 8.23 0.25 -7.10
N ARG A 113 7.52 0.85 -8.06
CA ARG A 113 7.04 2.24 -7.98
C ARG A 113 6.15 2.54 -6.77
N SER A 114 5.43 1.54 -6.24
CA SER A 114 4.63 1.70 -5.02
C SER A 114 5.45 2.20 -3.83
N VAL A 115 6.71 1.78 -3.71
CA VAL A 115 7.64 2.24 -2.67
C VAL A 115 7.99 3.71 -2.86
N LEU A 116 8.31 4.10 -4.09
CA LEU A 116 8.69 5.49 -4.42
C LEU A 116 7.53 6.45 -4.17
N TYR A 117 6.32 6.11 -4.63
CA TYR A 117 5.14 6.95 -4.38
C TYR A 117 4.80 7.06 -2.91
N TYR A 118 5.00 5.99 -2.13
CA TYR A 118 4.79 6.04 -0.70
C TYR A 118 5.83 6.93 0.00
N ALA A 119 7.11 6.81 -0.36
CA ALA A 119 8.17 7.65 0.18
C ALA A 119 7.96 9.13 -0.14
N GLU A 120 7.61 9.45 -1.40
CA GLU A 120 7.29 10.81 -1.84
C GLU A 120 6.14 11.39 -1.02
N ALA A 121 5.05 10.65 -0.87
CA ALA A 121 3.88 11.17 -0.17
C ALA A 121 4.07 11.32 1.35
N VAL A 122 4.93 10.50 1.97
CA VAL A 122 5.34 10.71 3.36
C VAL A 122 6.19 11.98 3.48
N THR A 123 7.05 12.25 2.49
CA THR A 123 7.94 13.42 2.48
C THR A 123 7.18 14.72 2.22
N GLU A 124 6.27 14.70 1.24
CA GLU A 124 5.50 15.88 0.81
C GLU A 124 4.20 16.08 1.61
N ASN A 125 3.90 15.19 2.56
CA ASN A 125 2.65 15.13 3.32
C ASN A 125 1.39 15.28 2.44
N SER A 126 1.43 14.70 1.23
CA SER A 126 0.36 14.85 0.24
C SER A 126 0.20 13.62 -0.64
N PHE A 127 -1.06 13.21 -0.85
CA PHE A 127 -1.46 12.19 -1.81
C PHE A 127 -2.65 12.74 -2.58
N GLY A 128 -2.47 13.05 -3.87
CA GLY A 128 -3.57 13.42 -4.75
C GLY A 128 -4.43 12.18 -5.05
N VAL A 129 -5.54 12.02 -4.33
CA VAL A 129 -6.44 10.87 -4.49
C VAL A 129 -7.82 11.36 -4.95
N SER A 130 -8.23 10.94 -6.14
CA SER A 130 -9.61 11.09 -6.60
C SER A 130 -10.43 9.86 -6.20
N SER A 131 -11.45 10.04 -5.37
CA SER A 131 -12.40 8.95 -5.06
C SER A 131 -13.32 8.71 -6.25
N ALA A 132 -13.41 7.46 -6.72
CA ALA A 132 -14.35 7.07 -7.77
C ALA A 132 -15.84 7.19 -7.35
N ARG A 133 -16.12 7.46 -6.07
CA ARG A 133 -17.48 7.47 -5.50
C ARG A 133 -18.08 8.88 -5.34
N THR A 134 -17.36 9.93 -5.73
CA THR A 134 -17.86 11.31 -5.63
C THR A 134 -17.57 12.04 -6.92
N THR A 135 -18.62 12.48 -7.63
CA THR A 135 -18.58 13.35 -8.82
C THR A 135 -18.03 14.75 -8.54
N ARG A 136 -17.49 15.01 -7.33
CA ARG A 136 -16.86 16.28 -6.98
C ARG A 136 -15.36 16.17 -7.16
N LEU A 137 -14.94 16.53 -8.36
CA LEU A 137 -13.58 16.85 -8.75
C LEU A 137 -12.96 17.84 -7.74
N LEU A 138 -12.24 17.34 -6.73
CA LEU A 138 -11.26 18.14 -6.01
C LEU A 138 -9.98 18.22 -6.86
N TRP A 139 -10.11 18.89 -8.01
CA TRP A 139 -8.96 19.40 -8.75
C TRP A 139 -8.46 20.63 -8.00
N THR A 140 -7.52 20.45 -7.07
CA THR A 140 -6.72 21.59 -6.60
C THR A 140 -5.32 21.13 -6.21
N ARG A 141 -4.35 21.58 -7.03
CA ARG A 141 -2.96 21.93 -6.66
C ARG A 141 -1.80 20.94 -6.77
N ILE A 142 -1.94 19.74 -7.34
CA ILE A 142 -0.77 18.82 -7.45
C ILE A 142 -0.16 18.77 -8.87
N TRP A 143 -0.97 18.96 -9.93
CA TRP A 143 -0.47 18.79 -11.31
C TRP A 143 0.20 20.00 -11.96
N GLN A 144 0.29 21.16 -11.30
CA GLN A 144 1.01 22.33 -11.85
C GLN A 144 2.53 22.31 -11.61
N ARG A 145 3.06 21.47 -10.70
CA ARG A 145 4.50 21.48 -10.38
C ARG A 145 5.33 20.43 -11.12
N ILE A 146 4.73 19.38 -11.67
CA ILE A 146 5.43 18.35 -12.44
C ILE A 146 5.84 18.84 -13.84
N ARG A 147 5.21 19.91 -14.38
CA ARG A 147 5.63 20.52 -15.65
C ARG A 147 6.84 21.47 -15.55
N MET A 148 7.45 21.66 -14.37
CA MET A 148 8.51 22.66 -14.17
C MET A 148 9.89 22.10 -13.79
N ARG A 149 10.11 20.78 -13.79
CA ARG A 149 11.44 20.19 -13.45
C ARG A 149 12.00 19.18 -14.45
N THR A 150 11.46 19.16 -15.66
CA THR A 150 12.13 18.55 -16.82
C THR A 150 12.13 19.57 -17.95
N MET A 151 13.05 20.52 -17.85
CA MET A 151 13.74 21.13 -18.99
C MET A 151 15.20 20.73 -18.87
#